data_AF-A0A9R1ARA7-F1
#
_entry.id   AF-A0A9R1ARA7-F1
#
_cell.length_a   1.000
_cell.length_b   1.000
_cell.length_c   1.000
_cell.angle_alpha   90.00
_cell.angle_beta   90.00
_cell.angle_gamma   90.00
#
_symmetry.space_group_name_H-M   'P 1'
#
loop_
_entity.id
_entity.type
_entity.pdbx_description
1 polymer ?
#
loop_
_entity_poly.entity_id
_entity_poly.type
_entity_poly.pdbx_seq_one_letter_code
_entity_poly.pdbx_strand_id
1 'polypeptide(L)'
;MVVMPRSLIGCSALRMDTGAVEPASTGAIWSTPSVEPRSISIGKQIFCNRSLNMRNITAVGFDMDYTLAQYKPETFEALAYHGTIEKLVKDLNYPEELLTWQFDWKYMVRGLVLDKKRGNILKMDRHKYVKVAYHGFREMSKEEKVAAYGSTLIRDSFDEPDYALIDTLFSLGEAYLFAQLVDFMDNNPAKVPSGTDYAHMYRDVRSAVDLCHRDGTLKRMVAKEPSRYINEDLAIVPMLQMLRKSGRSTFLVTNSLWDYTDVVMNYLCGPYMSDVSSSHNHKWLEYFDVVITGSSKPSFFHDDNRTGLFEVEPDSGKLLNADLQIGSPRSSQHQPKPIHKVYQGGNVGHLHRLLSVASSSQILYVGDHIYGDILRSKKVLGMCYSIYNVSTLAIATCC
;
A
#
# COMPACT_ATOMS: atom_id res chain seq x y z
N MET A 1 -8.43 -11.18 22.00
CA MET A 1 -9.90 -11.05 22.09
C MET A 1 -10.45 -11.81 20.91
N VAL A 2 -11.20 -12.88 21.18
CA VAL A 2 -11.74 -13.82 20.18
C VAL A 2 -12.88 -13.13 19.43
N VAL A 3 -12.88 -13.17 18.10
CA VAL A 3 -14.07 -12.81 17.30
C VAL A 3 -14.27 -13.89 16.22
N MET A 4 -15.37 -14.61 16.39
CA MET A 4 -16.02 -15.57 15.50
C MET A 4 -16.92 -14.83 14.47
N PRO A 5 -17.43 -15.49 13.41
CA PRO A 5 -17.70 -14.87 12.11
C PRO A 5 -18.95 -13.99 12.03
N ARG A 6 -18.91 -12.98 11.14
CA ARG A 6 -20.03 -12.11 10.75
C ARG A 6 -21.02 -12.87 9.86
N SER A 7 -21.95 -13.56 10.48
CA SER A 7 -23.25 -13.86 9.88
C SER A 7 -24.31 -13.57 10.94
N LEU A 8 -25.29 -12.74 10.58
CA LEU A 8 -26.32 -12.11 11.43
C LEU A 8 -25.92 -10.71 11.91
N ILE A 9 -26.30 -9.69 11.14
CA ILE A 9 -27.12 -8.54 11.57
C ILE A 9 -27.60 -7.90 10.27
N GLY A 10 -28.86 -8.18 9.92
CA GLY A 10 -29.61 -7.31 9.02
C GLY A 10 -30.29 -6.23 9.87
N CYS A 11 -30.28 -4.98 9.41
CA CYS A 11 -31.42 -4.09 9.58
C CYS A 11 -31.31 -2.83 8.71
N SER A 12 -32.33 -2.68 7.86
CA SER A 12 -32.98 -1.48 7.29
C SER A 12 -32.26 -0.12 7.28
N ALA A 13 -32.20 0.44 6.07
CA ALA A 13 -31.94 1.84 5.76
C ALA A 13 -33.02 2.79 6.34
N LEU A 14 -32.58 3.94 6.85
CA LEU A 14 -33.41 5.14 7.04
C LEU A 14 -32.67 6.37 6.51
N ARG A 15 -33.28 7.01 5.50
CA ARG A 15 -33.02 8.37 5.04
C ARG A 15 -33.28 9.36 6.17
N MET A 16 -32.45 10.40 6.31
CA MET A 16 -32.90 11.69 6.84
C MET A 16 -32.18 12.86 6.15
N ASP A 17 -32.98 13.90 6.00
CA ASP A 17 -32.86 15.07 5.13
C ASP A 17 -31.91 16.17 5.61
N THR A 18 -31.69 17.07 4.66
CA THR A 18 -31.10 18.43 4.64
C THR A 18 -31.11 19.26 5.93
N GLY A 19 -30.02 20.01 6.17
CA GLY A 19 -30.01 21.11 7.14
C GLY A 19 -28.76 22.01 7.10
N ALA A 20 -28.95 23.21 6.53
CA ALA A 20 -28.33 24.52 6.78
C ALA A 20 -26.80 24.76 6.75
N VAL A 21 -26.44 25.76 5.95
CA VAL A 21 -25.13 26.45 5.86
C VAL A 21 -25.10 27.59 6.89
N GLU A 22 -24.00 27.73 7.64
CA GLU A 22 -23.68 28.96 8.38
C GLU A 22 -22.25 29.48 8.06
N PRO A 23 -22.02 30.80 8.14
CA PRO A 23 -20.95 31.48 7.41
C PRO A 23 -19.66 31.66 8.21
N ALA A 24 -18.63 32.10 7.48
CA ALA A 24 -17.24 32.20 7.85
C ALA A 24 -16.95 32.91 9.18
N SER A 25 -16.11 32.26 10.00
CA SER A 25 -15.42 32.86 11.15
C SER A 25 -13.91 32.82 10.90
N THR A 26 -13.33 34.01 10.91
CA THR A 26 -11.92 34.34 10.72
C THR A 26 -11.04 33.87 11.88
N GLY A 27 -9.93 33.20 11.55
CA GLY A 27 -8.80 32.98 12.47
C GLY A 27 -8.92 31.76 13.38
N ALA A 28 -8.72 30.55 12.84
CA ALA A 28 -8.77 29.33 13.63
C ALA A 28 -7.41 29.02 14.31
N ILE A 29 -7.37 29.23 15.62
CA ILE A 29 -6.46 28.53 16.54
C ILE A 29 -7.03 27.11 16.72
N TRP A 30 -6.36 26.11 16.13
CA TRP A 30 -6.87 24.73 15.98
C TRP A 30 -6.72 23.84 17.22
N SER A 31 -6.95 24.41 18.38
CA SER A 31 -7.19 23.67 19.62
C SER A 31 -8.15 24.48 20.46
N THR A 32 -9.44 24.47 20.11
CA THR A 32 -10.47 24.86 21.07
C THR A 32 -10.63 23.70 22.05
N PRO A 33 -10.41 23.88 23.36
CA PRO A 33 -10.89 22.93 24.34
C PRO A 33 -12.42 23.08 24.34
N SER A 34 -13.12 22.26 23.55
CA SER A 34 -14.57 22.20 23.66
C SER A 34 -14.91 21.60 25.02
N VAL A 35 -15.76 22.29 25.76
CA VAL A 35 -16.23 21.93 27.12
C VAL A 35 -16.99 20.59 27.13
N GLU A 36 -17.39 20.09 25.95
CA GLU A 36 -17.95 18.75 25.78
C GLU A 36 -17.02 17.84 24.96
N PRO A 37 -16.87 16.55 25.36
CA PRO A 37 -16.10 15.60 24.57
C PRO A 37 -16.85 15.34 23.26
N ARG A 38 -16.38 15.94 22.17
CA ARG A 38 -16.81 15.58 20.82
C ARG A 38 -16.48 14.11 20.61
N SER A 39 -17.50 13.26 20.54
CA SER A 39 -17.33 11.86 20.16
C SER A 39 -17.02 11.80 18.67
N ILE A 40 -15.72 11.83 18.33
CA ILE A 40 -15.26 11.54 16.98
C ILE A 40 -15.61 10.08 16.71
N SER A 41 -16.33 9.79 15.63
CA SER A 41 -16.64 8.41 15.26
C SER A 41 -15.36 7.59 15.11
N ILE A 42 -15.37 6.32 15.51
CA ILE A 42 -14.13 5.52 15.59
C ILE A 42 -13.34 5.49 14.27
N GLY A 43 -14.03 5.47 13.13
CA GLY A 43 -13.40 5.50 11.80
C GLY A 43 -12.73 6.84 11.42
N LYS A 44 -12.98 7.90 12.19
CA LYS A 44 -12.35 9.23 12.04
C LYS A 44 -11.33 9.53 13.13
N GLN A 45 -11.12 8.60 14.07
CA GLN A 45 -10.13 8.76 15.13
C GLN A 45 -8.73 8.41 14.62
N ILE A 46 -7.74 9.06 15.21
CA ILE A 46 -6.33 8.75 15.03
C ILE A 46 -5.83 8.09 16.30
N PHE A 47 -5.46 6.80 16.22
CA PHE A 47 -4.92 6.07 17.36
C PHE A 47 -3.42 6.28 17.49
N CYS A 48 -2.92 6.63 18.67
CA CYS A 48 -1.50 6.92 18.90
C CYS A 48 -0.82 5.78 19.66
N ASN A 49 0.16 5.12 19.02
CA ASN A 49 0.99 4.10 19.69
C ASN A 49 2.15 4.71 20.51
N ARG A 50 2.63 5.89 20.10
CA ARG A 50 3.67 6.68 20.78
C ARG A 50 3.37 8.17 20.57
N SER A 51 3.97 9.03 21.39
CA SER A 51 3.76 10.49 21.30
C SER A 51 4.38 11.06 20.02
N LEU A 52 3.58 11.77 19.23
CA LEU A 52 3.99 12.51 18.04
C LEU A 52 3.69 14.00 18.24
N ASN A 53 4.73 14.83 18.22
CA ASN A 53 4.56 16.28 18.21
C ASN A 53 4.49 16.79 16.76
N MET A 54 3.27 17.03 16.27
CA MET A 54 3.04 17.55 14.92
C MET A 54 3.73 18.89 14.65
N ARG A 55 4.06 19.68 15.68
CA ARG A 55 4.80 20.95 15.52
C ARG A 55 6.20 20.76 14.97
N ASN A 56 6.82 19.60 15.21
CA ASN A 56 8.17 19.29 14.73
C ASN A 56 8.19 18.74 13.30
N ILE A 57 7.02 18.40 12.76
CA ILE A 57 6.86 17.84 11.41
C ILE A 57 6.81 18.99 10.40
N THR A 58 7.79 19.02 9.51
CA THR A 58 7.93 20.00 8.44
C THR A 58 7.49 19.45 7.08
N ALA A 59 7.50 18.12 6.91
CA ALA A 59 7.04 17.47 5.69
C ALA A 59 6.14 16.27 5.97
N VAL A 60 5.08 16.11 5.17
CA VAL A 60 4.15 14.98 5.23
C VAL A 60 4.12 14.29 3.88
N GLY A 61 4.43 13.00 3.87
CA GLY A 61 4.48 12.16 2.70
C GLY A 61 3.40 11.09 2.71
N PHE A 62 3.01 10.67 1.52
CA PHE A 62 2.00 9.64 1.34
C PHE A 62 2.52 8.55 0.40
N ASP A 63 2.13 7.30 0.64
CA ASP A 63 1.94 6.33 -0.44
C ASP A 63 0.65 6.66 -1.22
N MET A 64 0.56 6.16 -2.44
CA MET A 64 -0.62 6.28 -3.27
C MET A 64 -1.57 5.11 -3.03
N ASP A 65 -1.15 3.91 -3.43
CA ASP A 65 -1.99 2.72 -3.47
C ASP A 65 -2.39 2.27 -2.07
N TYR A 66 -3.67 1.98 -1.84
CA TYR A 66 -4.26 1.67 -0.52
C TYR A 66 -3.98 2.68 0.60
N THR A 67 -3.44 3.85 0.28
CA THR A 67 -3.23 4.96 1.20
C THR A 67 -4.09 6.16 0.82
N LEU A 68 -3.75 6.86 -0.26
CA LEU A 68 -4.61 7.88 -0.85
C LEU A 68 -5.70 7.23 -1.72
N ALA A 69 -5.32 6.25 -2.55
CA ALA A 69 -6.23 5.50 -3.41
C ALA A 69 -6.76 4.27 -2.66
N GLN A 70 -7.95 4.35 -2.09
CA GLN A 70 -8.60 3.21 -1.47
C GLN A 70 -9.29 2.36 -2.53
N TYR A 71 -8.72 1.21 -2.90
CA TYR A 71 -9.32 0.31 -3.89
C TYR A 71 -10.52 -0.46 -3.32
N LYS A 72 -11.43 -0.84 -4.21
CA LYS A 72 -12.59 -1.71 -3.95
C LYS A 72 -12.14 -3.17 -4.10
N PRO A 73 -12.07 -3.96 -3.01
CA PRO A 73 -11.59 -5.34 -3.06
C PRO A 73 -12.38 -6.20 -4.05
N GLU A 74 -13.70 -6.01 -4.12
CA GLU A 74 -14.60 -6.78 -4.96
C GLU A 74 -14.35 -6.64 -6.46
N THR A 75 -13.69 -5.57 -6.90
CA THR A 75 -13.36 -5.34 -8.31
C THR A 75 -11.86 -5.37 -8.57
N PHE A 76 -11.07 -4.66 -7.77
CA PHE A 76 -9.64 -4.50 -8.01
C PHE A 76 -8.85 -5.76 -7.67
N GLU A 77 -9.08 -6.38 -6.51
CA GLU A 77 -8.38 -7.62 -6.14
C GLU A 77 -8.82 -8.78 -7.03
N ALA A 78 -10.11 -8.84 -7.39
CA ALA A 78 -10.62 -9.82 -8.37
C ALA A 78 -9.93 -9.67 -9.73
N LEU A 79 -9.74 -8.44 -10.21
CA LEU A 79 -9.02 -8.18 -11.45
C LEU A 79 -7.56 -8.68 -11.37
N ALA A 80 -6.86 -8.39 -10.27
CA ALA A 80 -5.48 -8.86 -10.06
C ALA A 80 -5.40 -10.39 -9.96
N TYR A 81 -6.35 -11.01 -9.27
CA TYR A 81 -6.47 -12.46 -9.15
C TYR A 81 -6.64 -13.13 -10.51
N HIS A 82 -7.63 -12.71 -11.31
CA HIS A 82 -7.87 -13.30 -12.63
C HIS A 82 -6.71 -13.04 -13.59
N GLY A 83 -6.14 -11.83 -13.56
CA GLY A 83 -4.93 -11.51 -14.33
C GLY A 83 -3.76 -12.43 -13.95
N THR A 84 -3.57 -12.73 -12.66
CA THR A 84 -2.52 -13.65 -12.20
C THR A 84 -2.75 -15.07 -12.70
N ILE A 85 -3.98 -15.58 -12.63
CA ILE A 85 -4.33 -16.91 -13.16
C ILE A 85 -4.03 -17.00 -14.66
N GLU A 86 -4.41 -15.97 -15.44
CA GLU A 86 -4.12 -15.97 -16.88
C GLU A 86 -2.62 -16.10 -17.16
N LYS A 87 -1.76 -15.46 -16.35
CA LYS A 87 -0.30 -15.58 -16.47
C LYS A 87 0.22 -16.94 -16.06
N LEU A 88 -0.29 -17.53 -14.98
CA LEU A 88 0.06 -18.89 -14.58
C LEU A 88 -0.22 -19.88 -15.71
N VAL A 89 -1.38 -19.78 -16.36
CA VAL A 89 -1.79 -20.69 -17.42
C VAL A 89 -1.02 -20.44 -18.72
N LYS A 90 -0.96 -19.19 -19.19
CA LYS A 90 -0.38 -18.85 -20.50
C LYS A 90 1.14 -18.86 -20.51
N ASP A 91 1.77 -18.41 -19.43
CA ASP A 91 3.21 -18.14 -19.39
C ASP A 91 3.99 -19.19 -18.59
N LEU A 92 3.33 -19.88 -17.64
CA LEU A 92 3.96 -20.87 -16.74
C LEU A 92 3.36 -22.29 -16.86
N ASN A 93 2.54 -22.53 -17.89
CA ASN A 93 2.00 -23.85 -18.25
C ASN A 93 1.18 -24.53 -17.15
N TYR A 94 0.53 -23.76 -16.26
CA TYR A 94 -0.45 -24.32 -15.34
C TYR A 94 -1.73 -24.77 -16.09
N PRO A 95 -2.50 -25.74 -15.54
CA PRO A 95 -3.70 -26.26 -16.20
C PRO A 95 -4.74 -25.21 -16.56
N GLU A 96 -5.34 -25.31 -17.76
CA GLU A 96 -6.36 -24.36 -18.22
C GLU A 96 -7.61 -24.30 -17.32
N GLU A 97 -7.90 -25.37 -16.56
CA GLU A 97 -9.04 -25.40 -15.63
C GLU A 97 -8.95 -24.32 -14.54
N LEU A 98 -7.76 -23.81 -14.23
CA LEU A 98 -7.58 -22.67 -13.32
C LEU A 98 -8.33 -21.42 -13.79
N LEU A 99 -8.53 -21.22 -15.09
CA LEU A 99 -9.27 -20.07 -15.63
C LEU A 99 -10.73 -20.03 -15.18
N THR A 100 -11.26 -21.15 -14.68
CA THR A 100 -12.65 -21.24 -14.18
C THR A 100 -12.78 -20.93 -12.70
N TRP A 101 -11.65 -20.74 -11.99
CA TRP A 101 -11.64 -20.52 -10.55
C TRP A 101 -12.26 -19.18 -10.18
N GLN A 102 -12.87 -19.20 -8.99
CA GLN A 102 -13.55 -18.06 -8.41
C GLN A 102 -12.72 -17.49 -7.26
N PHE A 103 -12.83 -16.19 -7.06
CA PHE A 103 -12.17 -15.46 -5.99
C PHE A 103 -13.16 -14.96 -4.97
N ASP A 104 -12.97 -15.35 -3.70
CA ASP A 104 -13.68 -14.77 -2.57
C ASP A 104 -12.77 -13.79 -1.81
N TRP A 105 -12.92 -12.50 -2.14
CA TRP A 105 -12.17 -11.41 -1.51
C TRP A 105 -12.42 -11.25 -0.01
N LYS A 106 -13.46 -11.89 0.55
CA LYS A 106 -13.77 -11.83 1.99
C LYS A 106 -13.08 -12.91 2.82
N TYR A 107 -12.50 -13.91 2.16
CA TYR A 107 -11.98 -15.10 2.84
C TYR A 107 -10.68 -14.81 3.59
N MET A 108 -9.75 -14.11 2.94
CA MET A 108 -8.44 -13.81 3.52
C MET A 108 -8.48 -12.58 4.41
N VAL A 109 -7.66 -12.59 5.46
CA VAL A 109 -7.49 -11.45 6.36
C VAL A 109 -6.02 -11.07 6.46
N ARG A 110 -5.76 -9.80 6.73
CA ARG A 110 -4.38 -9.31 6.90
C ARG A 110 -3.73 -9.88 8.17
N GLY A 111 -2.41 -9.97 8.16
CA GLY A 111 -1.58 -10.49 9.24
C GLY A 111 -1.62 -12.01 9.33
N LEU A 112 -1.79 -12.68 8.19
CA LEU A 112 -1.52 -14.11 8.03
C LEU A 112 -0.06 -14.32 7.63
N VAL A 113 0.43 -15.54 7.79
CA VAL A 113 1.77 -15.95 7.35
C VAL A 113 1.64 -17.22 6.53
N LEU A 114 2.20 -17.23 5.33
CA LEU A 114 2.26 -18.42 4.47
C LEU A 114 3.54 -19.19 4.76
N ASP A 115 3.42 -20.48 5.05
CA ASP A 115 4.53 -21.45 5.02
C ASP A 115 4.63 -22.00 3.60
N LYS A 116 5.64 -21.52 2.85
CA LYS A 116 5.82 -21.87 1.44
C LYS A 116 6.32 -23.29 1.27
N LYS A 117 7.00 -23.84 2.28
CA LYS A 117 7.53 -25.21 2.24
C LYS A 117 6.43 -26.24 2.47
N ARG A 118 5.49 -25.95 3.38
CA ARG A 118 4.43 -26.88 3.80
C ARG A 118 3.09 -26.63 3.12
N GLY A 119 2.93 -25.52 2.39
CA GLY A 119 1.65 -25.17 1.77
C GLY A 119 0.61 -24.67 2.79
N ASN A 120 1.05 -24.07 3.89
CA ASN A 120 0.15 -23.73 5.00
C ASN A 120 -0.08 -22.23 5.15
N ILE A 121 -1.25 -21.86 5.65
CA ILE A 121 -1.63 -20.50 6.05
C ILE A 121 -1.76 -20.45 7.56
N LEU A 122 -1.02 -19.55 8.20
CA LEU A 122 -0.87 -19.49 9.65
C LEU A 122 -1.44 -18.17 10.20
N LYS A 123 -2.21 -18.27 11.28
CA LYS A 123 -2.52 -17.15 12.16
C LYS A 123 -1.80 -17.34 13.49
N MET A 124 -0.87 -16.43 13.77
CA MET A 124 -0.08 -16.45 14.99
C MET A 124 -0.52 -15.37 15.98
N ASP A 125 -0.18 -15.58 17.25
CA ASP A 125 -0.21 -14.51 18.25
C ASP A 125 1.09 -13.68 18.26
N ARG A 126 1.14 -12.66 19.12
CA ARG A 126 2.29 -11.75 19.28
C ARG A 126 3.60 -12.45 19.70
N HIS A 127 3.53 -13.67 20.19
CA HIS A 127 4.68 -14.46 20.65
C HIS A 127 5.11 -15.52 19.61
N LYS A 128 4.55 -15.46 18.40
CA LYS A 128 4.76 -16.39 17.29
C LYS A 128 4.25 -17.81 17.58
N TYR A 129 3.25 -17.97 18.44
CA TYR A 129 2.53 -19.24 18.56
C TYR A 129 1.45 -19.35 17.49
N VAL A 130 1.45 -20.45 16.74
CA VAL A 130 0.43 -20.78 15.75
C VAL A 130 -0.89 -21.12 16.45
N LYS A 131 -1.89 -20.23 16.35
CA LYS A 131 -3.22 -20.45 16.91
C LYS A 131 -4.10 -21.22 15.93
N VAL A 132 -4.10 -20.77 14.68
CA VAL A 132 -4.89 -21.34 13.60
C VAL A 132 -3.93 -21.64 12.45
N ALA A 133 -4.10 -22.78 11.81
CA ALA A 133 -3.33 -23.17 10.63
C ALA A 133 -4.25 -23.88 9.65
N TYR A 134 -4.08 -23.59 8.38
CA TYR A 134 -4.77 -24.22 7.27
C TYR A 134 -3.72 -24.80 6.33
N HIS A 135 -4.02 -25.95 5.72
CA HIS A 135 -3.30 -26.47 4.57
C HIS A 135 -4.25 -26.36 3.37
N GLY A 136 -3.90 -25.52 2.39
CA GLY A 136 -4.89 -25.01 1.44
C GLY A 136 -6.09 -24.38 2.18
N PHE A 137 -7.31 -24.84 1.92
CA PHE A 137 -8.52 -24.42 2.67
C PHE A 137 -8.95 -25.38 3.78
N ARG A 138 -8.19 -26.45 4.04
CA ARG A 138 -8.48 -27.38 5.12
C ARG A 138 -7.86 -26.89 6.44
N GLU A 139 -8.69 -26.68 7.45
CA GLU A 139 -8.17 -26.39 8.80
C GLU A 139 -7.39 -27.58 9.35
N MET A 140 -6.20 -27.31 9.88
CA MET A 140 -5.35 -28.31 10.51
C MET A 140 -5.80 -28.62 11.94
N SER A 141 -5.79 -29.90 12.30
CA SER A 141 -6.04 -30.35 13.67
C SER A 141 -4.97 -29.85 14.63
N LYS A 142 -5.23 -29.97 15.94
CA LYS A 142 -4.23 -29.60 16.95
C LYS A 142 -2.99 -30.47 16.83
N GLU A 143 -3.16 -31.75 16.54
CA GLU A 143 -2.10 -32.75 16.41
C GLU A 143 -1.23 -32.44 15.19
N GLU A 144 -1.85 -32.13 14.04
CA GLU A 144 -1.13 -31.70 12.82
C GLU A 144 -0.33 -30.42 13.07
N LYS A 145 -0.90 -29.43 13.78
CA LYS A 145 -0.21 -28.19 14.15
C LYS A 145 0.98 -28.44 15.07
N VAL A 146 0.83 -29.28 16.09
CA VAL A 146 1.91 -29.61 17.03
C VAL A 146 3.01 -30.39 16.32
N ALA A 147 2.66 -31.32 15.43
CA ALA A 147 3.64 -32.04 14.63
C ALA A 147 4.43 -31.10 13.69
N ALA A 148 3.77 -30.12 13.07
CA ALA A 148 4.39 -29.19 12.13
C ALA A 148 5.20 -28.06 12.82
N TYR A 149 4.67 -27.48 13.89
CA TYR A 149 5.14 -26.22 14.50
C TYR A 149 5.34 -26.28 16.03
N GLY A 150 5.08 -27.42 16.66
CA GLY A 150 5.13 -27.56 18.12
C GLY A 150 6.52 -27.87 18.69
N SER A 151 7.52 -28.09 17.84
CA SER A 151 8.89 -28.33 18.29
C SER A 151 9.48 -27.07 18.94
N THR A 152 9.78 -27.14 20.22
CA THR A 152 10.45 -26.04 20.96
C THR A 152 11.96 -25.97 20.68
N LEU A 153 12.53 -27.01 20.07
CA LEU A 153 13.95 -27.09 19.72
C LEU A 153 14.29 -26.37 18.41
N ILE A 154 13.33 -26.30 17.49
CA ILE A 154 13.45 -25.57 16.22
C ILE A 154 12.49 -24.40 16.28
N ARG A 155 13.00 -23.24 16.68
CA ARG A 155 12.20 -22.02 16.69
C ARG A 155 12.13 -21.47 15.27
N ASP A 156 11.07 -21.83 14.54
CA ASP A 156 10.79 -21.23 13.24
C ASP A 156 10.75 -19.70 13.41
N SER A 157 11.55 -18.99 12.62
CA SER A 157 11.56 -17.53 12.62
C SER A 157 10.24 -17.00 12.07
N PHE A 158 9.52 -17.77 11.25
CA PHE A 158 8.33 -17.33 10.51
C PHE A 158 8.60 -16.08 9.67
N ASP A 159 9.85 -15.93 9.24
CA ASP A 159 10.34 -14.80 8.46
C ASP A 159 10.76 -15.31 7.06
N GLU A 160 10.97 -14.40 6.12
CA GLU A 160 11.53 -14.74 4.81
C GLU A 160 12.92 -15.39 4.92
N PRO A 161 13.32 -16.30 3.99
CA PRO A 161 12.69 -16.60 2.71
C PRO A 161 11.73 -17.80 2.72
N ASP A 162 11.56 -18.51 3.83
CA ASP A 162 10.71 -19.71 3.87
C ASP A 162 9.24 -19.38 4.13
N TYR A 163 8.97 -18.24 4.74
CA TYR A 163 7.63 -17.74 5.01
C TYR A 163 7.34 -16.47 4.18
N ALA A 164 6.06 -16.17 3.96
CA ALA A 164 5.62 -14.90 3.39
C ALA A 164 4.60 -14.24 4.33
N LEU A 165 4.79 -12.95 4.60
CA LEU A 165 3.94 -12.20 5.52
C LEU A 165 2.84 -11.50 4.71
N ILE A 166 1.58 -11.79 5.03
CA ILE A 166 0.43 -11.16 4.37
C ILE A 166 0.13 -9.85 5.06
N ASP A 167 0.89 -8.83 4.70
CA ASP A 167 0.84 -7.51 5.31
C ASP A 167 0.49 -6.40 4.33
N THR A 168 0.00 -6.72 3.13
CA THR A 168 -0.64 -5.75 2.23
C THR A 168 -2.00 -6.28 1.79
N LEU A 169 -2.87 -5.39 1.32
CA LEU A 169 -4.14 -5.80 0.74
C LEU A 169 -3.94 -6.52 -0.61
N PHE A 170 -2.90 -6.15 -1.38
CA PHE A 170 -2.50 -6.87 -2.59
C PHE A 170 -2.15 -8.34 -2.33
N SER A 171 -1.55 -8.65 -1.18
CA SER A 171 -1.15 -10.01 -0.83
C SER A 171 -2.32 -10.94 -0.47
N LEU A 172 -3.54 -10.42 -0.28
CA LEU A 172 -4.71 -11.25 0.06
C LEU A 172 -5.12 -12.15 -1.11
N GLY A 173 -5.17 -11.60 -2.33
CA GLY A 173 -5.46 -12.37 -3.54
C GLY A 173 -4.40 -13.45 -3.82
N GLU A 174 -3.13 -13.10 -3.63
CA GLU A 174 -1.99 -14.03 -3.73
C GLU A 174 -2.10 -15.18 -2.71
N ALA A 175 -2.42 -14.89 -1.45
CA ALA A 175 -2.61 -15.90 -0.42
C ALA A 175 -3.79 -16.85 -0.72
N TYR A 176 -4.90 -16.30 -1.21
CA TYR A 176 -6.06 -17.07 -1.61
C TYR A 176 -5.75 -18.01 -2.77
N LEU A 177 -5.10 -17.49 -3.81
CA LEU A 177 -4.69 -18.28 -4.97
C LEU A 177 -3.69 -19.37 -4.58
N PHE A 178 -2.74 -19.06 -3.68
CA PHE A 178 -1.81 -20.06 -3.15
C PHE A 178 -2.54 -21.20 -2.42
N ALA A 179 -3.55 -20.90 -1.60
CA ALA A 179 -4.37 -21.92 -0.94
C ALA A 179 -5.11 -22.82 -1.95
N GLN A 180 -5.74 -22.23 -2.98
CA GLN A 180 -6.38 -23.00 -4.05
C GLN A 180 -5.41 -23.91 -4.77
N LEU A 181 -4.21 -23.40 -5.06
CA LEU A 181 -3.16 -24.14 -5.73
C LEU A 181 -2.64 -25.31 -4.88
N VAL A 182 -2.51 -25.13 -3.56
CA VAL A 182 -2.17 -26.22 -2.64
C VAL A 182 -3.23 -27.32 -2.68
N ASP A 183 -4.52 -26.97 -2.49
CA ASP A 183 -5.61 -27.95 -2.57
C ASP A 183 -5.66 -28.64 -3.94
N PHE A 184 -5.40 -27.89 -5.00
CA PHE A 184 -5.38 -28.42 -6.36
C PHE A 184 -4.24 -29.41 -6.58
N MET A 185 -3.02 -29.06 -6.14
CA MET A 185 -1.83 -29.90 -6.24
C MET A 185 -2.01 -31.21 -5.48
N ASP A 186 -2.54 -31.17 -4.26
CA ASP A 186 -2.77 -32.34 -3.43
C ASP A 186 -3.75 -33.33 -4.07
N ASN A 187 -4.81 -32.80 -4.70
CA ASN A 187 -5.81 -33.62 -5.37
C ASN A 187 -5.41 -34.06 -6.79
N ASN A 188 -4.49 -33.33 -7.44
CA ASN A 188 -4.14 -33.53 -8.84
C ASN A 188 -2.62 -33.39 -9.11
N PRO A 189 -1.75 -34.16 -8.42
CA PRO A 189 -0.30 -33.95 -8.50
C PRO A 189 0.27 -34.16 -9.90
N ALA A 190 -0.37 -34.99 -10.73
CA ALA A 190 0.05 -35.25 -12.10
C ALA A 190 -0.28 -34.11 -13.10
N LYS A 191 -1.14 -33.15 -12.72
CA LYS A 191 -1.54 -32.04 -13.58
C LYS A 191 -0.67 -30.79 -13.43
N VAL A 192 0.02 -30.66 -12.30
CA VAL A 192 0.96 -29.56 -12.06
C VAL A 192 2.29 -29.90 -12.77
N PRO A 193 3.06 -28.91 -13.28
CA PRO A 193 4.36 -29.17 -13.88
C PRO A 193 5.26 -30.06 -13.00
N SER A 194 5.98 -31.00 -13.63
CA SER A 194 6.77 -32.00 -12.90
C SER A 194 7.90 -31.34 -12.11
N GLY A 195 8.07 -31.74 -10.85
CA GLY A 195 9.10 -31.20 -9.95
C GLY A 195 8.69 -29.91 -9.22
N THR A 196 7.48 -29.41 -9.46
CA THR A 196 6.93 -28.27 -8.73
C THR A 196 6.53 -28.69 -7.31
N ASP A 197 7.13 -28.05 -6.31
CA ASP A 197 6.68 -28.08 -4.91
C ASP A 197 5.90 -26.80 -4.56
N TYR A 198 5.35 -26.73 -3.34
CA TYR A 198 4.60 -25.54 -2.89
C TYR A 198 5.45 -24.26 -2.90
N ALA A 199 6.75 -24.34 -2.65
CA ALA A 199 7.61 -23.16 -2.61
C ALA A 199 7.88 -22.63 -4.03
N HIS A 200 7.99 -23.53 -5.01
CA HIS A 200 8.02 -23.20 -6.42
C HIS A 200 6.69 -22.60 -6.88
N MET A 201 5.55 -23.19 -6.52
CA MET A 201 4.22 -22.60 -6.81
C MET A 201 4.07 -21.20 -6.25
N TYR A 202 4.49 -20.96 -5.01
CA TYR A 202 4.44 -19.63 -4.44
C TYR A 202 5.29 -18.63 -5.25
N ARG A 203 6.49 -19.05 -5.69
CA ARG A 203 7.36 -18.23 -6.54
C ARG A 203 6.70 -17.90 -7.89
N ASP A 204 6.00 -18.86 -8.48
CA ASP A 204 5.29 -18.70 -9.74
C ASP A 204 4.11 -17.74 -9.58
N VAL A 205 3.30 -17.89 -8.51
CA VAL A 205 2.25 -16.94 -8.16
C VAL A 205 2.82 -15.54 -7.98
N ARG A 206 3.88 -15.39 -7.19
CA ARG A 206 4.51 -14.08 -6.94
C ARG A 206 5.02 -13.44 -8.22
N SER A 207 5.63 -14.23 -9.11
CA SER A 207 6.12 -13.77 -10.41
C SER A 207 4.97 -13.35 -11.34
N ALA A 208 3.87 -14.11 -11.34
CA ALA A 208 2.67 -13.79 -12.12
C ALA A 208 1.97 -12.52 -11.61
N VAL A 209 1.87 -12.33 -10.29
CA VAL A 209 1.38 -11.08 -9.66
C VAL A 209 2.26 -9.91 -10.10
N ASP A 210 3.58 -10.01 -9.94
CA ASP A 210 4.51 -8.95 -10.34
C ASP A 210 4.40 -8.61 -11.83
N LEU A 211 4.23 -9.62 -12.70
CA LEU A 211 4.03 -9.42 -14.13
C LEU A 211 2.71 -8.69 -14.42
N CYS A 212 1.61 -9.06 -13.75
CA CYS A 212 0.31 -8.42 -13.88
C CYS A 212 0.34 -6.92 -13.49
N HIS A 213 1.18 -6.56 -12.51
CA HIS A 213 1.43 -5.17 -12.13
C HIS A 213 2.34 -4.41 -13.12
N ARG A 214 3.28 -5.09 -13.79
CA ARG A 214 4.28 -4.46 -14.68
C ARG A 214 3.87 -4.36 -16.13
N ASP A 215 3.12 -5.33 -16.66
CA ASP A 215 2.73 -5.40 -18.08
C ASP A 215 1.56 -4.48 -18.47
N GLY A 216 1.08 -3.71 -17.49
CA GLY A 216 0.01 -2.74 -17.65
C GLY A 216 -1.40 -3.34 -17.72
N THR A 217 -1.59 -4.64 -17.47
CA THR A 217 -2.92 -5.28 -17.49
C THR A 217 -3.86 -4.61 -16.50
N LEU A 218 -3.44 -4.49 -15.24
CA LEU A 218 -4.20 -3.77 -14.22
C LEU A 218 -4.40 -2.30 -14.59
N LYS A 219 -3.30 -1.64 -14.96
CA LYS A 219 -3.28 -0.20 -15.28
C LYS A 219 -4.27 0.17 -16.37
N ARG A 220 -4.29 -0.60 -17.48
CA ARG A 220 -5.19 -0.36 -18.62
C ARG A 220 -6.66 -0.50 -18.23
N MET A 221 -6.99 -1.45 -17.37
CA MET A 221 -8.38 -1.67 -16.94
C MET A 221 -8.84 -0.58 -15.98
N VAL A 222 -8.00 -0.22 -15.00
CA VAL A 222 -8.28 0.88 -14.08
C VAL A 222 -8.41 2.20 -14.82
N ALA A 223 -7.52 2.50 -15.77
CA ALA A 223 -7.56 3.75 -16.54
C ALA A 223 -8.83 3.93 -17.36
N LYS A 224 -9.46 2.85 -17.83
CA LYS A 224 -10.72 2.91 -18.58
C LYS A 224 -11.90 3.33 -17.72
N GLU A 225 -11.95 2.87 -16.46
CA GLU A 225 -13.07 3.11 -15.56
C GLU A 225 -12.60 3.18 -14.09
N PRO A 226 -11.88 4.24 -13.67
CA PRO A 226 -11.27 4.29 -12.34
C PRO A 226 -12.28 4.14 -11.19
N SER A 227 -13.48 4.71 -11.35
CA SER A 227 -14.55 4.66 -10.35
C SER A 227 -15.08 3.26 -10.06
N ARG A 228 -14.87 2.30 -10.96
CA ARG A 228 -15.20 0.89 -10.73
C ARG A 228 -14.24 0.23 -9.74
N TYR A 229 -13.00 0.70 -9.68
CA TYR A 229 -11.91 0.07 -8.92
C TYR A 229 -11.49 0.86 -7.69
N ILE A 230 -11.69 2.18 -7.68
CA ILE A 230 -11.22 3.09 -6.64
C ILE A 230 -12.43 3.71 -5.95
N ASN A 231 -12.40 3.79 -4.62
CA ASN A 231 -13.40 4.52 -3.84
C ASN A 231 -13.18 6.02 -3.99
N GLU A 232 -14.28 6.75 -4.18
CA GLU A 232 -14.25 8.21 -4.15
C GLU A 232 -14.11 8.67 -2.70
N ASP A 233 -13.14 9.56 -2.45
CA ASP A 233 -12.96 10.23 -1.17
C ASP A 233 -12.73 11.73 -1.39
N LEU A 234 -13.79 12.50 -1.19
CA LEU A 234 -13.77 13.94 -1.33
C LEU A 234 -12.92 14.64 -0.24
N ALA A 235 -12.52 13.95 0.83
CA ALA A 235 -11.71 14.55 1.88
C ALA A 235 -10.20 14.66 1.54
N ILE A 236 -9.73 13.97 0.50
CA ILE A 236 -8.30 13.94 0.12
C ILE A 236 -7.77 15.33 -0.21
N VAL A 237 -8.43 16.05 -1.14
CA VAL A 237 -7.97 17.38 -1.56
C VAL A 237 -8.02 18.40 -0.42
N PRO A 238 -9.13 18.51 0.36
CA PRO A 238 -9.15 19.35 1.56
C PRO A 238 -8.03 19.04 2.56
N MET A 239 -7.71 17.76 2.77
CA MET A 239 -6.63 17.32 3.66
C MET A 239 -5.26 17.81 3.15
N LEU A 240 -4.96 17.61 1.87
CA LEU A 240 -3.70 18.07 1.27
C LEU A 240 -3.58 19.60 1.34
N GLN A 241 -4.65 20.32 1.03
CA GLN A 241 -4.69 21.78 1.14
C GLN A 241 -4.47 22.26 2.58
N MET A 242 -5.06 21.59 3.56
CA MET A 242 -4.87 21.90 4.98
C MET A 242 -3.40 21.72 5.39
N LEU A 243 -2.76 20.63 4.99
CA LEU A 243 -1.34 20.39 5.26
C LEU A 243 -0.46 21.48 4.64
N ARG A 244 -0.70 21.85 3.38
CA ARG A 244 0.06 22.93 2.71
C ARG A 244 -0.16 24.29 3.37
N LYS A 245 -1.42 24.65 3.69
CA LYS A 245 -1.75 25.90 4.40
C LYS A 245 -1.09 26.00 5.78
N SER A 246 -0.76 24.87 6.40
CA SER A 246 -0.04 24.82 7.66
C SER A 246 1.47 25.07 7.54
N GLY A 247 1.98 25.33 6.33
CA GLY A 247 3.39 25.55 6.04
C GLY A 247 4.22 24.28 5.93
N ARG A 248 3.58 23.10 5.84
CA ARG A 248 4.27 21.81 5.67
C ARG A 248 4.42 21.47 4.20
N SER A 249 5.60 20.95 3.84
CA SER A 249 5.81 20.37 2.52
C SER A 249 5.03 19.06 2.38
N THR A 250 4.45 18.82 1.21
CA THR A 250 3.71 17.59 0.91
C THR A 250 4.43 16.80 -0.17
N PHE A 251 4.52 15.47 -0.02
CA PHE A 251 5.16 14.63 -1.03
C PHE A 251 4.46 13.29 -1.25
N LEU A 252 4.67 12.69 -2.41
CA LEU A 252 4.16 11.37 -2.78
C LEU A 252 5.34 10.44 -3.07
N VAL A 253 5.36 9.25 -2.48
CA VAL A 253 6.32 8.18 -2.80
C VAL A 253 5.56 6.88 -3.02
N THR A 254 5.53 6.41 -4.25
CA THR A 254 4.80 5.19 -4.64
C THR A 254 5.68 4.22 -5.43
N ASN A 255 5.37 2.93 -5.34
CA ASN A 255 5.98 1.90 -6.18
C ASN A 255 5.41 1.90 -7.61
N SER A 256 4.24 2.50 -7.80
CA SER A 256 3.63 2.69 -9.12
C SER A 256 4.47 3.61 -10.00
N LEU A 257 4.47 3.34 -11.32
CA LEU A 257 5.14 4.19 -12.32
C LEU A 257 4.25 5.38 -12.70
N TRP A 258 4.85 6.41 -13.30
CA TRP A 258 4.21 7.69 -13.64
C TRP A 258 2.89 7.56 -14.40
N ASP A 259 2.86 6.72 -15.43
CA ASP A 259 1.69 6.47 -16.28
C ASP A 259 0.44 6.11 -15.48
N TYR A 260 0.60 5.27 -14.46
CA TYR A 260 -0.49 4.84 -13.60
C TYR A 260 -0.78 5.85 -12.49
N THR A 261 0.26 6.41 -11.89
CA THR A 261 0.14 7.42 -10.84
C THR A 261 -0.67 8.62 -11.31
N ASP A 262 -0.40 9.11 -12.53
CA ASP A 262 -1.14 10.25 -13.07
C ASP A 262 -2.62 9.92 -13.28
N VAL A 263 -2.97 8.74 -13.80
CA VAL A 263 -4.36 8.29 -13.96
C VAL A 263 -5.10 8.28 -12.61
N VAL A 264 -4.50 7.65 -11.60
CA VAL A 264 -5.11 7.50 -10.27
C VAL A 264 -5.28 8.86 -9.61
N MET A 265 -4.26 9.71 -9.64
CA MET A 265 -4.31 11.02 -8.98
C MET A 265 -5.26 12.00 -9.68
N ASN A 266 -5.37 11.96 -11.01
CA ASN A 266 -6.40 12.73 -11.72
C ASN A 266 -7.81 12.28 -11.31
N TYR A 267 -8.04 10.98 -11.08
CA TYR A 267 -9.33 10.50 -10.58
C TYR A 267 -9.60 11.00 -9.16
N LEU A 268 -8.64 10.85 -8.24
CA LEU A 268 -8.81 11.25 -6.83
C LEU A 268 -9.01 12.76 -6.65
N CYS A 269 -8.34 13.58 -7.45
CA CYS A 269 -8.44 15.04 -7.37
C CYS A 269 -9.52 15.63 -8.30
N GLY A 270 -10.02 14.85 -9.26
CA GLY A 270 -10.94 15.28 -10.30
C GLY A 270 -12.16 16.06 -9.83
N PRO A 271 -12.88 15.64 -8.75
CA PRO A 271 -14.05 16.38 -8.25
C PRO A 271 -13.78 17.83 -7.84
N TYR A 272 -12.53 18.17 -7.50
CA TYR A 272 -12.12 19.53 -7.09
C TYR A 272 -11.50 20.34 -8.22
N MET A 273 -11.40 19.76 -9.42
CA MET A 273 -10.79 20.38 -10.59
C MET A 273 -11.92 20.89 -11.49
N SER A 274 -12.52 22.02 -11.10
CA SER A 274 -13.53 22.69 -11.91
C SER A 274 -12.94 23.22 -13.22
N ASP A 275 -13.70 23.04 -14.29
CA ASP A 275 -13.51 23.56 -15.65
C ASP A 275 -12.47 22.91 -16.58
N VAL A 276 -12.99 22.60 -17.77
CA VAL A 276 -12.37 22.29 -19.07
C VAL A 276 -12.08 20.82 -19.40
N SER A 277 -12.71 20.40 -20.51
CA SER A 277 -12.67 19.12 -21.22
C SER A 277 -11.27 18.67 -21.68
N SER A 278 -10.36 18.44 -20.75
CA SER A 278 -9.04 17.88 -21.06
C SER A 278 -8.74 16.74 -20.10
N SER A 279 -8.78 15.52 -20.64
CA SER A 279 -8.13 14.35 -20.07
C SER A 279 -6.66 14.69 -19.81
N HIS A 280 -6.21 14.60 -18.55
CA HIS A 280 -4.82 14.76 -18.09
C HIS A 280 -4.29 16.20 -18.08
N ASN A 281 -4.69 17.01 -17.10
CA ASN A 281 -4.13 18.36 -16.93
C ASN A 281 -3.04 18.46 -15.85
N HIS A 282 -2.56 17.34 -15.30
CA HIS A 282 -1.53 17.23 -14.26
C HIS A 282 -1.67 18.20 -13.06
N LYS A 283 -2.81 18.88 -12.88
CA LYS A 283 -2.98 19.94 -11.86
C LYS A 283 -2.91 19.41 -10.45
N TRP A 284 -3.18 18.12 -10.24
CA TRP A 284 -3.00 17.47 -8.95
C TRP A 284 -1.56 17.59 -8.41
N LEU A 285 -0.56 17.78 -9.29
CA LEU A 285 0.82 18.04 -8.91
C LEU A 285 0.98 19.33 -8.08
N GLU A 286 0.03 20.27 -8.13
CA GLU A 286 0.05 21.47 -7.29
C GLU A 286 -0.10 21.14 -5.79
N TYR A 287 -0.70 19.98 -5.47
CA TYR A 287 -0.85 19.52 -4.09
C TYR A 287 0.40 18.88 -3.51
N PHE A 288 1.47 18.72 -4.30
CA PHE A 288 2.73 18.12 -3.87
C PHE A 288 3.91 19.03 -4.21
N ASP A 289 4.91 19.04 -3.34
CA ASP A 289 6.22 19.67 -3.59
C ASP A 289 7.16 18.68 -4.28
N VAL A 290 7.02 17.38 -3.99
CA VAL A 290 7.82 16.29 -4.57
C VAL A 290 6.95 15.07 -4.84
N VAL A 291 7.07 14.48 -6.03
CA VAL A 291 6.45 13.20 -6.40
C VAL A 291 7.54 12.24 -6.85
N ILE A 292 7.62 11.07 -6.23
CA ILE A 292 8.56 9.99 -6.58
C ILE A 292 7.74 8.74 -6.93
N THR A 293 7.85 8.32 -8.18
CA THR A 293 7.25 7.10 -8.73
C THR A 293 8.29 5.98 -8.83
N GLY A 294 7.87 4.73 -9.00
CA GLY A 294 8.80 3.59 -9.14
C GLY A 294 9.83 3.45 -8.03
N SER A 295 9.51 3.90 -6.80
CA SER A 295 10.45 4.03 -5.69
C SER A 295 11.05 2.71 -5.21
N SER A 296 10.40 1.58 -5.50
CA SER A 296 10.85 0.24 -5.12
C SER A 296 10.99 0.05 -3.59
N LYS A 297 10.09 0.65 -2.80
CA LYS A 297 9.97 0.39 -1.35
C LYS A 297 9.84 -1.12 -1.10
N PRO A 298 10.49 -1.66 -0.04
CA PRO A 298 11.20 -0.95 1.03
C PRO A 298 12.61 -0.45 0.67
N SER A 299 13.20 -0.90 -0.44
CA SER A 299 14.60 -0.59 -0.79
C SER A 299 14.87 0.92 -0.84
N PHE A 300 13.86 1.72 -1.21
CA PHE A 300 13.90 3.19 -1.18
C PHE A 300 14.43 3.79 0.13
N PHE A 301 14.07 3.20 1.28
CA PHE A 301 14.42 3.70 2.60
C PHE A 301 15.77 3.18 3.13
N HIS A 302 16.49 2.39 2.35
CA HIS A 302 17.81 1.90 2.74
C HIS A 302 18.90 2.89 2.34
N ASP A 303 19.79 3.24 3.28
CA ASP A 303 20.94 4.14 3.04
C ASP A 303 21.90 3.59 1.98
N ASP A 304 22.04 2.26 1.91
CA ASP A 304 22.88 1.58 0.93
C ASP A 304 22.26 1.52 -0.48
N ASN A 305 21.01 1.98 -0.64
CA ASN A 305 20.35 1.96 -1.94
C ASN A 305 20.98 3.00 -2.88
N ARG A 306 21.67 2.54 -3.92
CA ARG A 306 22.31 3.37 -4.94
C ARG A 306 21.46 3.59 -6.19
N THR A 307 20.16 3.32 -6.12
CA THR A 307 19.25 3.55 -7.26
C THR A 307 19.29 5.01 -7.66
N GLY A 308 19.53 5.25 -8.96
CA GLY A 308 19.53 6.58 -9.55
C GLY A 308 18.15 7.22 -9.46
N LEU A 309 18.13 8.55 -9.37
CA LEU A 309 16.91 9.33 -9.50
C LEU A 309 16.82 9.88 -10.93
N PHE A 310 15.65 9.77 -11.54
CA PHE A 310 15.37 10.35 -12.84
C PHE A 310 14.26 11.38 -12.69
N GLU A 311 14.36 12.52 -13.37
CA GLU A 311 13.27 13.46 -13.51
C GLU A 311 12.30 12.95 -14.58
N VAL A 312 11.00 13.09 -14.35
CA VAL A 312 9.96 12.67 -15.28
C VAL A 312 9.36 13.91 -15.92
N GLU A 313 9.39 13.98 -17.26
CA GLU A 313 8.64 14.97 -18.02
C GLU A 313 7.14 14.56 -18.03
N PRO A 314 6.23 15.31 -17.37
CA PRO A 314 4.85 14.87 -17.14
C PRO A 314 4.08 14.51 -18.42
N ASP A 315 4.19 15.36 -19.45
CA ASP A 315 3.41 15.23 -20.69
C ASP A 315 3.84 14.03 -21.54
N SER A 316 5.14 13.73 -21.57
CA SER A 316 5.69 12.66 -22.42
C SER A 316 5.99 11.36 -21.66
N GLY A 317 6.10 11.44 -20.33
CA GLY A 317 6.57 10.36 -19.46
C GLY A 317 8.05 10.00 -19.65
N LYS A 318 8.83 10.79 -20.40
CA LYS A 318 10.25 10.53 -20.62
C LYS A 318 11.06 10.75 -19.34
N LEU A 319 12.06 9.89 -19.15
CA LEU A 319 13.01 9.99 -18.07
C LEU A 319 14.20 10.84 -18.49
N LEU A 320 14.47 11.90 -17.74
CA LEU A 320 15.65 12.73 -17.84
C LEU A 320 16.56 12.41 -16.66
N ASN A 321 17.88 12.47 -16.87
CA ASN A 321 18.82 12.33 -15.74
C ASN A 321 18.57 13.46 -14.75
N ALA A 322 18.29 13.12 -13.49
CA ALA A 322 18.19 14.13 -12.46
C ALA A 322 19.60 14.54 -12.06
N ASP A 323 20.08 15.68 -12.56
CA ASP A 323 21.36 16.27 -12.15
C ASP A 323 21.26 16.87 -10.75
N LEU A 324 20.98 16.04 -9.74
CA LEU A 324 21.12 16.39 -8.34
C LEU A 324 22.62 16.37 -8.00
N GLN A 325 23.33 17.44 -8.34
CA GLN A 325 24.78 17.57 -8.14
C GLN A 325 25.23 16.94 -6.81
N ILE A 326 25.98 15.84 -6.92
CA ILE A 326 26.60 15.14 -5.81
C ILE A 326 27.81 15.99 -5.38
N GLY A 327 27.62 16.90 -4.42
CA GLY A 327 28.69 17.46 -3.59
C GLY A 327 29.73 18.37 -4.25
N SER A 328 29.49 19.69 -4.23
CA SER A 328 30.49 20.67 -3.77
C SER A 328 29.83 22.01 -3.42
N PRO A 329 30.06 22.57 -2.22
CA PRO A 329 29.62 23.90 -1.88
C PRO A 329 30.61 24.91 -2.48
N ARG A 330 30.61 25.09 -3.81
CA ARG A 330 31.36 26.16 -4.49
C ARG A 330 31.03 26.22 -5.99
N SER A 331 29.95 26.92 -6.31
CA SER A 331 29.91 27.92 -7.39
C SER A 331 28.48 28.44 -7.47
N SER A 332 28.26 29.56 -6.79
CA SER A 332 27.12 30.43 -6.98
C SER A 332 27.10 30.91 -8.43
N GLN A 333 26.36 30.22 -9.30
CA GLN A 333 25.66 30.76 -10.47
C GLN A 333 25.01 29.57 -11.21
N HIS A 334 23.66 29.55 -11.21
CA HIS A 334 22.80 28.59 -11.93
C HIS A 334 22.73 27.19 -11.32
N GLN A 335 22.09 27.05 -10.15
CA GLN A 335 21.36 25.82 -9.92
C GLN A 335 20.13 25.84 -10.84
N PRO A 336 20.00 24.92 -11.81
CA PRO A 336 18.75 24.79 -12.54
C PRO A 336 17.68 24.49 -11.50
N LYS A 337 16.68 25.37 -11.38
CA LYS A 337 15.47 25.02 -10.63
C LYS A 337 14.95 23.71 -11.26
N PRO A 338 14.57 22.71 -10.45
CA PRO A 338 13.96 21.51 -11.00
C PRO A 338 12.81 21.93 -11.92
N ILE A 339 12.86 21.46 -13.18
CA ILE A 339 11.91 21.87 -14.21
C ILE A 339 10.54 21.27 -13.85
N HIS A 340 10.55 20.05 -13.32
CA HIS A 340 9.38 19.31 -12.87
C HIS A 340 9.52 18.84 -11.42
N LYS A 341 8.36 18.62 -10.77
CA LYS A 341 8.27 18.09 -9.39
C LYS A 341 8.23 16.57 -9.33
N VAL A 342 8.36 15.90 -10.47
CA VAL A 342 8.10 14.47 -10.64
C VAL A 342 9.40 13.75 -10.93
N TYR A 343 9.62 12.67 -10.19
CA TYR A 343 10.80 11.85 -10.27
C TYR A 343 10.44 10.36 -10.31
N GLN A 344 11.38 9.53 -10.73
CA GLN A 344 11.28 8.08 -10.71
C GLN A 344 12.52 7.44 -10.06
N GLY A 345 12.29 6.41 -9.24
CA GLY A 345 13.34 5.66 -8.55
C GLY A 345 13.89 6.39 -7.33
N GLY A 346 15.22 6.51 -7.26
CA GLY A 346 15.90 7.18 -6.16
C GLY A 346 15.90 6.44 -4.83
N ASN A 347 16.15 7.20 -3.77
CA ASN A 347 16.24 6.73 -2.39
C ASN A 347 15.88 7.87 -1.42
N VAL A 348 15.79 7.57 -0.13
CA VAL A 348 15.46 8.54 0.91
C VAL A 348 16.45 9.71 1.00
N GLY A 349 17.73 9.50 0.70
CA GLY A 349 18.72 10.58 0.61
C GLY A 349 18.44 11.58 -0.52
N HIS A 350 17.85 11.14 -1.63
CA HIS A 350 17.33 12.04 -2.66
C HIS A 350 16.13 12.84 -2.13
N LEU A 351 15.18 12.18 -1.47
CA LEU A 351 13.99 12.82 -0.91
C LEU A 351 14.35 13.94 0.09
N HIS A 352 15.28 13.67 1.01
CA HIS A 352 15.77 14.67 1.97
C HIS A 352 16.35 15.91 1.29
N ARG A 353 17.14 15.71 0.23
CA ARG A 353 17.71 16.82 -0.56
C ARG A 353 16.63 17.61 -1.28
N LEU A 354 15.67 16.93 -1.93
CA LEU A 354 14.57 17.57 -2.64
C LEU A 354 13.67 18.40 -1.71
N LEU A 355 13.41 17.89 -0.50
CA LEU A 355 12.62 18.59 0.52
C LEU A 355 13.41 19.62 1.32
N SER A 356 14.74 19.69 1.17
CA SER A 356 15.63 20.49 2.01
C SER A 356 15.44 20.21 3.52
N VAL A 357 15.21 18.94 3.88
CA VAL A 357 15.01 18.50 5.26
C VAL A 357 16.26 17.82 5.79
N ALA A 358 16.78 18.34 6.90
CA ALA A 358 18.02 17.86 7.51
C ALA A 358 17.84 16.56 8.30
N SER A 359 16.66 16.34 8.91
CA SER A 359 16.41 15.21 9.81
C SER A 359 15.14 14.46 9.46
N SER A 360 15.21 13.12 9.48
CA SER A 360 14.08 12.25 9.19
C SER A 360 12.96 12.40 10.23
N SER A 361 13.31 12.84 11.44
CA SER A 361 12.35 13.13 12.52
C SER A 361 11.43 14.32 12.21
N GLN A 362 11.70 15.09 11.16
CA GLN A 362 10.83 16.17 10.69
C GLN A 362 9.85 15.68 9.60
N ILE A 363 9.96 14.40 9.21
CA ILE A 363 9.16 13.78 8.16
C ILE A 363 8.14 12.82 8.78
N LEU A 364 6.88 13.01 8.40
CA LEU A 364 5.79 12.06 8.63
C LEU A 364 5.47 11.37 7.32
N TYR A 365 5.66 10.05 7.22
CA TYR A 365 5.22 9.26 6.07
C TYR A 365 3.91 8.55 6.40
N VAL A 366 3.00 8.41 5.45
CA VAL A 366 1.71 7.73 5.62
C VAL A 366 1.64 6.64 4.56
N GLY A 367 1.41 5.40 4.97
CA GLY A 367 1.45 4.24 4.09
C GLY A 367 0.63 3.08 4.64
N ASP A 368 0.27 2.14 3.78
CA ASP A 368 -0.50 0.97 4.16
C ASP A 368 0.38 -0.27 4.36
N HIS A 369 1.63 -0.30 3.88
CA HIS A 369 2.47 -1.49 3.93
C HIS A 369 3.36 -1.49 5.19
N ILE A 370 3.08 -2.37 6.16
CA ILE A 370 3.79 -2.38 7.46
C ILE A 370 5.29 -2.66 7.28
N TYR A 371 5.70 -3.64 6.48
CA TYR A 371 7.12 -3.90 6.26
C TYR A 371 7.76 -2.94 5.24
N GLY A 372 7.06 -2.69 4.12
CA GLY A 372 7.50 -1.82 3.03
C GLY A 372 7.72 -0.35 3.43
N ASP A 373 6.80 0.20 4.23
CA ASP A 373 6.74 1.63 4.54
C ASP A 373 7.22 1.96 5.97
N ILE A 374 6.98 1.06 6.93
CA ILE A 374 7.06 1.39 8.36
C ILE A 374 8.26 0.74 9.05
N LEU A 375 8.40 -0.59 8.99
CA LEU A 375 9.44 -1.29 9.76
C LEU A 375 10.85 -1.04 9.23
N ARG A 376 11.01 -0.86 7.90
CA ARG A 376 12.32 -0.65 7.28
C ARG A 376 12.77 0.82 7.29
N SER A 377 11.85 1.78 7.15
CA SER A 377 12.16 3.19 7.40
C SER A 377 12.68 3.39 8.84
N LYS A 378 12.14 2.66 9.82
CA LYS A 378 12.61 2.66 11.21
C LYS A 378 14.03 2.11 11.43
N LYS A 379 14.39 0.98 10.82
CA LYS A 379 15.65 0.26 11.14
C LYS A 379 16.89 0.98 10.63
N VAL A 380 16.73 1.83 9.61
CA VAL A 380 17.83 2.52 8.94
C VAL A 380 17.85 4.02 9.26
N LEU A 381 16.70 4.71 9.31
CA LEU A 381 16.64 6.18 9.39
C LEU A 381 16.42 6.75 10.78
N GLY A 382 16.28 5.90 11.81
CA GLY A 382 16.32 6.33 13.20
C GLY A 382 15.18 7.22 13.71
N MET A 383 14.20 7.66 12.89
CA MET A 383 12.88 8.19 13.28
C MET A 383 12.14 8.77 12.05
N CYS A 384 11.31 7.98 11.38
CA CYS A 384 10.21 8.49 10.54
C CYS A 384 8.89 8.10 11.21
N TYR A 385 7.96 9.05 11.33
CA TYR A 385 6.62 8.75 11.87
C TYR A 385 5.78 8.09 10.76
N SER A 386 4.96 7.09 11.09
CA SER A 386 4.18 6.33 10.10
C SER A 386 2.70 6.22 10.47
N ILE A 387 1.80 6.80 9.67
CA ILE A 387 0.36 6.53 9.85
C ILE A 387 -0.01 5.33 8.99
N TYR A 388 -0.66 4.36 9.63
CA TYR A 388 -1.11 3.12 9.04
C TYR A 388 -2.61 3.20 8.78
N ASN A 389 -3.00 3.07 7.51
CA ASN A 389 -4.40 2.97 7.13
C ASN A 389 -4.83 1.49 7.14
N VAL A 390 -5.60 1.08 8.16
CA VAL A 390 -6.43 -0.13 8.04
C VAL A 390 -7.69 0.35 7.33
N SER A 391 -8.17 -0.37 6.33
CA SER A 391 -9.41 -0.07 5.57
C SER A 391 -10.70 0.04 6.42
N THR A 392 -10.60 0.03 7.75
CA THR A 392 -11.63 0.36 8.74
C THR A 392 -11.12 1.18 9.96
N LEU A 393 -9.83 1.51 10.08
CA LEU A 393 -9.20 2.22 11.20
C LEU A 393 -7.90 2.95 10.78
N ALA A 394 -7.83 4.28 10.93
CA ALA A 394 -6.57 5.01 10.77
C ALA A 394 -5.77 4.98 12.09
N ILE A 395 -4.63 4.31 12.11
CA ILE A 395 -3.75 4.22 13.29
C ILE A 395 -2.50 5.06 13.04
N ALA A 396 -2.35 6.19 13.74
CA ALA A 396 -1.08 6.90 13.77
C ALA A 396 -0.06 6.13 14.62
N THR A 397 0.79 5.39 13.93
CA THR A 397 1.93 4.76 14.57
C THR A 397 3.11 5.72 14.50
N CYS A 398 3.25 6.56 15.50
CA CYS A 398 4.59 7.04 15.80
C CYS A 398 5.48 5.81 16.03
N CYS A 399 6.47 5.61 15.16
CA CYS A 399 7.48 4.57 15.28
C CYS A 399 8.67 5.10 16.05
#